data_AF-A0A561EVL3-F1
#
_entry.id   AF-A0A561EVL3-F1
#
_cell.length_a   1.000
_cell.length_b   1.000
_cell.length_c   1.000
_cell.angle_alpha   90.00
_cell.angle_beta   90.00
_cell.angle_gamma   90.00
#
_symmetry.space_group_name_H-M   'P 1'
#
loop_
_entity.id
_entity.type
_entity.pdbx_description
1 polymer ?
#
loop_
_entity_poly.entity_id
_entity_poly.type
_entity_poly.pdbx_seq_one_letter_code
_entity_poly.pdbx_strand_id
1 'polypeptide(L)' 'MWTAVPPPARPGAARCNADDHHAEHGAPITAAQLKTRMGVALPLASAALAQL' A
#
# COMPACT_ATOMS: atom_id res chain seq x y z
N MET A 1 18.28 10.19 -21.03
CA MET A 1 17.78 10.21 -19.64
C MET A 1 16.55 9.31 -19.59
N TRP A 2 16.71 8.02 -19.26
CA TRP A 2 15.56 7.13 -19.06
C TRP A 2 15.14 7.26 -17.59
N THR A 3 14.00 7.88 -17.35
CA THR A 3 13.31 7.74 -16.06
C THR A 3 12.54 6.43 -16.12
N ALA A 4 13.05 5.42 -15.41
CA ALA A 4 12.28 4.21 -15.17
C ALA A 4 11.04 4.61 -14.37
N VAL A 5 9.89 4.72 -15.03
CA VAL A 5 8.62 4.78 -14.32
C VAL A 5 8.44 3.41 -13.67
N PRO A 6 8.42 3.29 -12.33
CA PRO A 6 8.13 2.02 -11.70
C PRO A 6 6.73 1.59 -12.14
N PRO A 7 6.50 0.29 -12.42
CA PRO A 7 5.18 -0.19 -12.78
C PRO A 7 4.18 0.27 -11.70
N PRO A 8 2.97 0.72 -12.08
CA PRO A 8 2.01 1.24 -11.11
C PRO A 8 1.78 0.19 -10.04
N ALA A 9 2.21 0.49 -8.81
CA ALA A 9 1.95 -0.34 -7.65
C ALA A 9 0.43 -0.53 -7.58
N ARG A 10 -0.06 -1.77 -7.77
CA ARG A 10 -1.50 -2.09 -7.90
C ARG A 10 -2.33 -1.30 -6.87
N PRO A 11 -2.96 -0.18 -7.24
CA PRO A 11 -3.55 0.72 -6.25
C PRO A 11 -4.84 0.14 -5.66
N GLY A 12 -5.54 -0.73 -6.42
CA GLY A 12 -6.77 -1.38 -5.96
C GLY A 12 -6.57 -2.33 -4.78
N ALA A 13 -5.48 -3.10 -4.74
CA ALA A 13 -5.23 -4.05 -3.65
C ALA A 13 -4.81 -3.32 -2.36
N ALA A 14 -4.04 -2.24 -2.47
CA ALA A 14 -3.66 -1.42 -1.32
C ALA A 14 -4.89 -0.75 -0.71
N ARG A 15 -5.79 -0.22 -1.54
CA ARG A 15 -6.99 0.47 -1.08
C ARG A 15 -8.00 -0.47 -0.42
N CYS A 16 -8.18 -1.67 -0.98
CA CYS A 16 -9.02 -2.69 -0.36
C CYS A 16 -8.50 -3.07 1.05
N ASN A 17 -7.19 -3.29 1.20
CA ASN A 17 -6.60 -3.60 2.51
C ASN A 17 -6.70 -2.44 3.50
N ALA A 18 -6.65 -1.19 3.03
CA ALA A 18 -6.78 -0.03 3.88
C ALA A 18 -8.22 0.19 4.35
N ASP A 19 -9.19 -0.01 3.46
CA ASP A 19 -10.62 0.07 3.78
C ASP A 19 -11.03 -1.01 4.78
N ASP A 20 -10.61 -2.26 4.53
CA ASP A 20 -10.80 -3.39 5.44
C ASP A 20 -10.18 -3.12 6.82
N HIS A 21 -8.92 -2.66 6.88
CA HIS A 21 -8.28 -2.33 8.15
C HIS A 21 -8.99 -1.20 8.90
N HIS A 22 -9.49 -0.20 8.16
CA HIS A 22 -10.26 0.89 8.76
C HIS A 22 -11.60 0.41 9.29
N ALA A 23 -12.29 -0.48 8.58
CA ALA A 23 -13.53 -1.10 9.03
C ALA A 23 -13.33 -1.98 10.28
N GLU A 24 -12.22 -2.73 10.34
CA GLU A 24 -11.90 -3.64 11.45
C GLU A 24 -11.38 -2.91 12.70
N HIS A 25 -10.52 -1.92 12.53
CA HIS A 25 -9.76 -1.32 13.63
C HIS A 25 -10.10 0.15 13.89
N GLY A 26 -10.90 0.79 13.02
CA GLY A 26 -11.21 2.21 13.13
C GLY A 26 -10.00 3.14 12.97
N ALA A 27 -8.89 2.62 12.44
CA ALA A 27 -7.63 3.32 12.31
C ALA A 27 -7.03 3.12 10.91
N PRO A 28 -6.25 4.09 10.41
CA PRO A 28 -5.55 3.94 9.14
C PRO A 28 -4.47 2.86 9.20
N ILE A 29 -4.32 2.09 8.13
CA ILE A 29 -3.27 1.05 8.03
C ILE A 29 -1.89 1.69 7.90
N THR A 30 -0.90 1.14 8.59
CA THR A 30 0.51 1.55 8.48
C THR A 30 1.21 0.87 7.31
N ALA A 31 2.31 1.46 6.82
CA ALA A 31 3.12 0.85 5.75
C ALA A 31 3.66 -0.55 6.13
N ALA A 32 3.93 -0.79 7.42
CA ALA A 32 4.38 -2.09 7.92
C ALA A 32 3.26 -3.14 7.90
N GLN A 33 2.04 -2.77 8.29
CA GLN A 33 0.87 -3.66 8.20
C GLN A 33 0.51 -3.95 6.74
N LEU A 34 0.57 -2.91 5.88
CA LEU A 34 0.32 -3.03 4.45
C LEU A 34 1.35 -3.94 3.76
N LYS A 35 2.63 -3.83 4.13
CA LYS A 35 3.71 -4.75 3.72
C LYS A 35 3.37 -6.19 4.06
N THR A 36 2.97 -6.46 5.31
CA THR A 36 2.62 -7.80 5.78
C THR A 36 1.40 -8.37 5.03
N ARG A 37 0.36 -7.57 4.81
CA ARG A 37 -0.88 -8.01 4.13
C ARG A 37 -0.68 -8.23 2.63
N MET A 38 0.11 -7.39 1.95
CA MET A 38 0.33 -7.52 0.50
C MET A 38 1.54 -8.41 0.11
N GLY A 39 2.41 -8.76 1.06
CA GLY A 39 3.62 -9.54 0.77
C GLY A 39 4.64 -8.79 -0.09
N VAL A 40 4.67 -7.46 -0.01
CA VAL A 40 5.55 -6.59 -0.81
C VAL A 40 6.70 -6.02 0.01
N ALA A 41 7.71 -5.45 -0.66
CA ALA A 41 8.77 -4.72 0.02
C ALA A 41 8.25 -3.45 0.71
N LEU A 42 8.87 -3.06 1.84
CA LEU A 42 8.45 -1.89 2.62
C LEU A 42 8.44 -0.57 1.81
N PRO A 43 9.43 -0.28 0.94
CA PRO A 43 9.37 0.92 0.09
C PRO A 43 8.17 0.93 -0.85
N LEU A 44 7.78 -0.24 -1.39
CA LEU A 44 6.62 -0.37 -2.26
C LEU A 44 5.31 -0.21 -1.48
N ALA A 45 5.23 -0.75 -0.26
CA ALA A 45 4.09 -0.53 0.63
C ALA A 45 3.96 0.95 1.02
N SER A 46 5.06 1.63 1.32
CA SER A 46 5.05 3.06 1.65
C SER A 46 4.59 3.92 0.46
N ALA A 47 5.09 3.62 -0.75
CA ALA A 47 4.64 4.29 -1.96
C ALA A 47 3.16 4.02 -2.28
N ALA A 48 2.66 2.81 -2.01
CA ALA A 48 1.25 2.50 -2.13
C ALA A 48 0.39 3.26 -1.11
N LEU A 49 0.86 3.35 0.15
CA LEU A 49 0.19 4.10 1.22
C LEU A 49 0.10 5.59 0.89
N ALA A 50 1.16 6.18 0.32
CA ALA A 50 1.18 7.58 -0.10
C ALA A 50 0.22 7.90 -1.27
N GLN A 51 -0.35 6.89 -1.92
CA GLN A 51 -1.31 7.04 -3.03
C GLN A 51 -2.76 6.73 -2.63
N LEU A 52 -3.00 6.36 -1.36
CA LEU A 52 -4.36 6.15 -0.82
C LEU A 52 -5.05 7.49 -0.52
#